data_AF-A0A3B8RZ02-F1
#
_entry.id   AF-A0A3B8RZ02-F1
#
_cell.length_a   1.000
_cell.length_b   1.000
_cell.length_c   1.000
_cell.angle_alpha   90.00
_cell.angle_beta   90.00
_cell.angle_gamma   90.00
#
_symmetry.space_group_name_H-M   'P 1'
#
loop_
_entity.id
_entity.type
_entity.pdbx_description
1 polymer ?
#
loop_
_entity_poly.entity_id
_entity_poly.type
_entity_poly.pdbx_seq_one_letter_code
_entity_poly.pdbx_strand_id
1 'polypeptide(L)'
;MKTNEKIAPVSKALSEVWKWKDDVYKDIKNMSFEGKRVYFEKGLKEAVKMMKGKLKSNSDGSYSIVKGTTKTKAKAKVNRSPIRRLLSSEGR
;
A
#
# COMPACT_ATOMS: atom_id res chain seq x y z
N MET A 1 17.13 -14.13 42.80
CA MET A 1 16.86 -14.86 41.54
C MET A 1 16.67 -13.83 40.43
N LYS A 2 17.54 -13.80 39.42
CA LYS A 2 17.36 -12.96 38.22
C LYS A 2 16.84 -13.86 37.11
N THR A 3 15.54 -13.84 36.85
CA THR A 3 14.95 -14.50 35.68
C THR A 3 15.37 -13.70 34.45
N ASN A 4 16.47 -14.12 33.83
CA ASN A 4 16.80 -13.74 32.45
C ASN A 4 15.85 -14.50 31.51
N GLU A 5 14.57 -14.17 31.55
CA GLU A 5 13.64 -14.61 30.54
C GLU A 5 13.96 -13.81 29.28
N LYS A 6 14.58 -14.49 28.31
CA LYS A 6 14.57 -14.04 26.91
C LYS A 6 13.11 -14.01 26.48
N ILE A 7 12.43 -12.89 26.74
CA ILE A 7 11.10 -12.61 26.22
C ILE A 7 11.21 -12.77 24.70
N ALA A 8 10.58 -13.81 24.17
CA ALA A 8 10.60 -14.09 22.74
C ALA A 8 10.19 -12.82 21.98
N PRO A 9 10.84 -12.48 20.85
CA PRO A 9 10.61 -11.22 20.13
C PRO A 9 9.13 -11.00 19.77
N VAL A 10 8.37 -12.10 19.59
CA VAL A 10 6.92 -12.11 19.38
C VAL A 10 6.15 -11.48 20.54
N SER A 11 6.55 -11.73 21.80
CA SER A 11 5.89 -11.21 22.99
C SER A 11 6.12 -9.70 23.18
N LYS A 12 7.32 -9.20 22.82
CA LYS A 12 7.61 -7.75 22.85
C LYS A 12 6.82 -6.99 21.80
N ALA A 13 6.86 -7.44 20.55
CA ALA A 13 6.13 -6.81 19.45
C ALA A 13 4.61 -6.78 19.71
N LEU A 14 4.05 -7.88 20.22
CA LEU A 14 2.64 -7.91 20.61
C LEU A 14 2.34 -6.92 21.75
N SER A 15 3.20 -6.84 22.76
CA SER A 15 3.00 -5.89 23.87
C SER A 15 3.02 -4.43 23.42
N GLU A 16 3.84 -4.10 22.42
CA GLU A 16 3.89 -2.77 21.82
C GLU A 16 2.63 -2.45 21.03
N VAL A 17 2.12 -3.41 20.23
CA VAL A 17 0.85 -3.27 19.50
C VAL A 17 -0.33 -3.06 20.47
N TRP A 18 -0.36 -3.78 21.59
CA TRP A 18 -1.40 -3.62 22.61
C TRP A 18 -1.36 -2.23 23.27
N LYS A 19 -0.17 -1.74 23.63
CA LYS A 19 -0.01 -0.37 24.15
C LYS A 19 -0.49 0.67 23.13
N TRP A 20 -0.10 0.50 21.87
CA TRP A 20 -0.51 1.39 20.79
C TRP A 20 -2.04 1.42 20.62
N LYS A 21 -2.69 0.25 20.69
CA LYS A 21 -4.15 0.15 20.65
C LYS A 21 -4.80 0.92 21.80
N ASP A 22 -4.29 0.74 23.01
CA ASP A 22 -4.84 1.38 24.21
C ASP A 22 -4.68 2.90 24.18
N ASP A 23 -3.53 3.39 23.70
CA ASP A 23 -3.27 4.82 23.57
C ASP A 23 -4.15 5.46 22.49
N VAL A 24 -4.25 4.84 21.32
CA VAL A 24 -5.18 5.28 20.27
C VAL A 24 -6.63 5.27 20.77
N TYR A 25 -7.04 4.24 21.53
CA TYR A 25 -8.38 4.18 22.10
C TYR A 25 -8.65 5.31 23.09
N LYS A 26 -7.70 5.64 23.97
CA LYS A 26 -7.83 6.76 24.91
C LYS A 26 -8.00 8.09 24.19
N ASP A 27 -7.31 8.29 23.07
CA ASP A 27 -7.40 9.51 22.28
C ASP A 27 -8.77 9.63 21.58
N ILE A 28 -9.25 8.54 20.97
CA ILE A 28 -10.44 8.60 20.12
C ILE A 28 -11.75 8.32 20.86
N LYS A 29 -11.74 7.75 22.07
CA LYS A 29 -12.98 7.27 22.74
C LYS A 29 -14.06 8.35 22.86
N ASN A 30 -13.66 9.58 23.16
CA ASN A 30 -14.55 10.73 23.37
C ASN A 30 -14.78 11.56 22.10
N MET A 31 -14.18 11.19 20.97
CA MET A 31 -14.39 11.88 19.70
C MET A 31 -15.73 11.50 19.08
N SER A 32 -16.33 12.46 18.38
CA SER A 32 -17.48 12.22 17.50
C SER A 32 -17.10 11.26 16.36
N PHE A 33 -18.11 10.68 15.72
CA PHE A 33 -17.90 9.79 14.57
C PHE A 33 -17.08 10.46 13.45
N GLU A 34 -17.41 11.72 13.12
CA GLU A 34 -16.68 12.50 12.13
C GLU A 34 -15.20 12.68 12.51
N GLY A 35 -14.93 12.96 13.80
CA GLY A 35 -13.57 13.10 14.33
C GLY A 35 -12.77 11.79 14.23
N LYS A 36 -13.39 10.66 14.59
CA LYS A 36 -12.80 9.32 14.43
C LYS A 36 -12.47 9.02 12.97
N ARG A 37 -13.37 9.38 12.05
CA ARG A 37 -13.18 9.19 10.59
C ARG A 37 -11.97 9.98 10.09
N VAL A 38 -11.88 11.26 10.45
CA VAL A 38 -10.77 12.13 10.04
C VAL A 38 -9.44 11.65 10.64
N TYR A 39 -9.44 11.21 11.90
CA TYR A 39 -8.26 10.65 12.55
C TYR A 39 -7.74 9.40 11.81
N PHE A 40 -8.64 8.48 11.49
CA PHE A 40 -8.31 7.26 10.77
C PHE A 40 -7.82 7.54 9.34
N GLU A 41 -8.45 8.47 8.63
CA GLU A 41 -8.05 8.86 7.27
C GLU A 41 -6.65 9.49 7.25
N LYS A 42 -6.29 10.31 8.25
CA LYS A 42 -4.93 10.86 8.39
C LYS A 42 -3.91 9.75 8.59
N GLY A 43 -4.17 8.81 9.50
CA GLY A 43 -3.28 7.67 9.74
C GLY A 43 -3.07 6.81 8.49
N LEU A 44 -4.14 6.55 7.74
CA LEU A 44 -4.06 5.83 6.46
C LEU A 44 -3.19 6.57 5.43
N LYS A 45 -3.35 7.89 5.30
CA LYS A 45 -2.53 8.69 4.36
C LYS A 45 -1.04 8.63 4.71
N GLU A 46 -0.69 8.69 5.99
CA GLU A 46 0.71 8.57 6.44
C GLU A 46 1.28 7.18 6.20
N ALA A 47 0.55 6.12 6.55
CA ALA A 47 0.96 4.74 6.30
C ALA A 47 1.20 4.47 4.81
N VAL A 48 0.31 4.97 3.95
CA VAL A 48 0.46 4.86 2.49
C VAL A 48 1.67 5.63 1.97
N LYS A 49 1.96 6.83 2.53
CA LYS A 49 3.15 7.61 2.18
C LYS A 49 4.44 6.84 2.51
N MET A 50 4.50 6.18 3.67
CA MET A 50 5.64 5.34 4.06
C MET A 50 5.82 4.14 3.11
N MET A 51 4.72 3.54 2.66
CA MET A 51 4.75 2.43 1.70
C MET A 51 4.99 2.87 0.23
N LYS A 52 5.18 4.17 -0.03
CA LYS A 52 5.24 4.75 -1.39
C LYS A 52 4.04 4.35 -2.26
N GLY A 53 2.88 4.18 -1.63
CA GLY A 53 1.63 3.85 -2.30
C GLY A 53 0.79 5.07 -2.63
N LYS A 54 -0.41 4.82 -3.17
CA LYS A 54 -1.48 5.81 -3.31
C LYS A 54 -2.73 5.28 -2.61
N LEU A 55 -3.36 6.14 -1.82
CA LEU A 55 -4.61 5.82 -1.13
C LEU A 55 -5.74 6.14 -2.10
N LYS A 56 -6.56 5.14 -2.41
CA LYS A 56 -7.78 5.28 -3.22
C LYS A 56 -8.97 5.11 -2.29
N SER A 57 -9.85 6.10 -2.26
CA SER A 57 -11.17 5.97 -1.63
C SER A 57 -12.14 5.37 -2.64
N ASN A 58 -12.92 4.38 -2.20
CA ASN A 58 -13.95 3.72 -3.00
C ASN A 58 -15.34 4.28 -2.63
N SER A 59 -16.32 4.10 -3.51
CA SER A 59 -17.68 4.62 -3.34
C SER A 59 -18.46 3.98 -2.19
N ASP A 60 -18.02 2.82 -1.72
CA ASP A 60 -18.57 2.10 -0.57
C ASP A 60 -18.00 2.60 0.78
N GLY A 61 -17.13 3.62 0.75
CA GLY A 61 -16.46 4.16 1.94
C GLY A 61 -15.21 3.38 2.36
N SER A 62 -14.83 2.33 1.62
CA SER A 62 -13.58 1.60 1.86
C SER A 62 -12.38 2.33 1.27
N TYR A 63 -11.18 1.96 1.75
CA TYR A 63 -9.91 2.46 1.24
C TYR A 63 -9.09 1.32 0.64
N SER A 64 -8.44 1.59 -0.50
CA SER A 64 -7.52 0.66 -1.15
C SER A 64 -6.14 1.31 -1.32
N ILE A 65 -5.09 0.53 -1.07
CA ILE A 65 -3.71 0.98 -1.26
C ILE A 65 -3.23 0.48 -2.61
N VAL A 66 -3.06 1.39 -3.56
CA VAL A 66 -2.53 1.08 -4.89
C VAL A 66 -1.03 1.29 -4.87
N LYS A 67 -0.25 0.23 -5.08
CA LYS A 67 1.21 0.34 -5.24
C LYS A 67 1.48 1.18 -6.48
N GLY A 68 2.29 2.23 -6.35
CA GLY A 68 2.69 3.03 -7.50
C GLY A 68 3.49 2.17 -8.46
N THR A 69 2.86 1.64 -9.51
CA THR A 69 3.62 1.04 -10.61
C THR A 69 4.29 2.19 -11.34
N THR A 70 5.62 2.21 -11.30
CA THR A 70 6.41 2.98 -12.25
C THR A 70 6.05 2.43 -13.63
N LYS A 71 5.11 3.07 -14.33
CA LYS A 71 4.86 2.78 -15.74
C LYS A 71 6.12 3.21 -16.50
N THR A 72 7.11 2.32 -16.60
CA THR A 72 8.11 2.40 -17.65
C THR A 72 7.35 2.27 -18.95
N LYS A 73 7.07 3.40 -19.60
CA LYS A 73 6.62 3.44 -20.99
C LYS A 73 7.80 2.96 -21.86
N ALA A 74 8.09 1.66 -21.85
CA ALA A 74 8.89 1.06 -22.88
C ALA A 74 8.05 1.12 -24.16
N LYS A 75 8.23 2.18 -24.96
CA LYS A 75 7.80 2.17 -26.36
C LYS A 75 8.61 1.05 -27.02
N ALA A 76 8.05 -0.15 -27.09
CA ALA A 76 8.61 -1.20 -27.92
C ALA A 76 8.54 -0.68 -29.37
N LYS A 77 9.67 -0.20 -29.89
CA LYS A 77 9.89 -0.03 -31.32
C LYS A 77 9.83 -1.43 -31.90
N VAL A 78 8.65 -1.85 -32.36
CA VAL A 78 8.50 -3.09 -33.12
C VAL A 78 9.22 -2.84 -34.45
N ASN A 79 10.51 -3.20 -34.51
CA ASN A 79 11.20 -3.38 -35.78
C ASN A 79 10.52 -4.56 -36.47
N ARG A 80 9.48 -4.27 -37.25
CA ARG A 80 8.86 -5.24 -38.16
C ARG A 80 9.97 -5.66 -39.14
N SER A 81 10.43 -6.91 -39.01
CA SER A 81 11.46 -7.49 -39.84
C SER A 81 11.10 -7.36 -41.35
N PRO A 82 12.07 -7.18 -42.27
CA PRO A 82 11.82 -6.89 -43.70
C PRO A 82 11.09 -8.01 -44.46
N ILE A 83 10.91 -9.17 -43.83
CA ILE A 83 10.37 -10.39 -44.45
C ILE A 83 8.99 -10.15 -45.09
N ARG A 84 8.18 -9.21 -44.56
CA ARG A 84 6.87 -8.87 -45.14
C ARG A 84 6.93 -8.16 -46.50
N ARG A 85 8.10 -7.73 -46.95
CA ARG A 85 8.31 -7.06 -48.25
C ARG A 85 8.65 -8.02 -49.39
N LEU A 86 8.98 -9.27 -49.08
CA LEU A 86 9.38 -10.29 -50.06
C LEU A 86 8.20 -11.12 -50.61
N LEU A 87 7.04 -11.07 -49.96
CA LEU A 87 5.85 -11.86 -50.34
C LEU A 87 4.82 -11.05 -51.16
N SER A 88 5.15 -9.83 -51.58
CA SER A 88 4.25 -8.98 -52.40
C SER A 88 4.78 -8.72 -53.81
N SER A 89 5.87 -9.35 -54.24
CA SER A 89 6.44 -9.20 -55.59
C SER A 89 6.39 -10.47 -56.45
N GLU A 90 5.82 -11.57 -55.95
CA GLU A 90 5.58 -12.79 -56.74
C GLU A 90 4.10 -13.18 -56.65
N GLY A 91 3.28 -12.60 -57.53
CA GLY A 91 1.85 -12.88 -57.51
C GLY A 91 1.02 -12.04 -58.48
N ARG A 92 1.45 -12.00 -59.75
CA ARG A 92 0.70 -11.70 -60.98
C ARG A 92 -0.13 -10.41 -61.06
#